data_AF-A0A7Z9BVE9-F1
#
_entry.id   AF-A0A7Z9BVE9-F1
#
_cell.length_a   1.000
_cell.length_b   1.000
_cell.length_c   1.000
_cell.angle_alpha   90.00
_cell.angle_beta   90.00
_cell.angle_gamma   90.00
#
_symmetry.space_group_name_H-M   'P 1'
#
loop_
_entity.id
_entity.type
_entity.pdbx_description
1 polymer ?
#
loop_
_entity_poly.entity_id
_entity_poly.type
_entity_poly.pdbx_seq_one_letter_code
_entity_poly.pdbx_strand_id
1 'polypeptide(L)'
;MNNPEAEIKLQLRPRITETVSIEVPIDTLESLTKIATIRDMSVEALLKFYIGQGLRTDLTKAFSERLLDTTAQVLARHLDSEEEISTIIREIQAETAR
;
A
#
# COMPACT_ATOMS: atom_id res chain seq x y z
N MET A 1 28.91 33.51 -14.74
CA MET A 1 29.64 32.23 -14.77
C MET A 1 29.16 31.40 -13.59
N ASN A 2 28.34 30.38 -13.83
CA ASN A 2 27.86 29.48 -12.78
C ASN A 2 28.86 28.34 -12.60
N ASN A 3 29.29 28.11 -11.36
CA ASN A 3 30.30 27.11 -11.03
C ASN A 3 29.71 25.69 -11.17
N PRO A 4 30.22 24.84 -12.08
CA PRO A 4 29.63 23.53 -12.36
C PRO A 4 29.89 22.47 -11.28
N GLU A 5 30.62 22.81 -10.21
CA GLU A 5 31.04 21.91 -9.13
C GLU A 5 30.27 22.12 -7.82
N ALA A 6 29.07 22.70 -7.86
CA ALA A 6 28.20 22.70 -6.69
C ALA A 6 27.78 21.25 -6.38
N GLU A 7 28.60 20.55 -5.57
CA GLU A 7 28.33 19.21 -5.06
C GLU A 7 26.91 19.17 -4.51
N ILE A 8 26.02 18.49 -5.22
CA ILE A 8 24.66 18.23 -4.77
C ILE A 8 24.79 17.22 -3.62
N LYS A 9 24.95 17.72 -2.39
CA LYS A 9 24.94 16.88 -1.19
C LYS A 9 23.53 16.34 -0.99
N LEU A 10 23.37 15.03 -1.22
CA LEU A 10 22.13 14.32 -0.97
C LEU A 10 21.82 14.37 0.53
N GLN A 11 20.90 15.24 0.94
CA GLN A 11 20.41 15.30 2.31
C GLN A 11 19.30 14.28 2.52
N LEU A 12 19.69 13.06 2.90
CA LEU A 12 18.75 12.03 3.31
C LEU A 12 18.15 12.40 4.66
N ARG A 13 16.84 12.67 4.69
CA ARG A 13 16.11 12.85 5.95
C ARG A 13 15.71 11.47 6.48
N PRO A 14 16.23 11.03 7.65
CA PRO A 14 15.83 9.77 8.24
C PRO A 14 14.34 9.82 8.60
N ARG A 15 13.61 8.74 8.33
CA ARG A 15 12.24 8.59 8.83
C ARG A 15 12.28 8.25 10.30
N ILE A 16 11.31 8.76 11.06
CA ILE A 16 11.05 8.31 12.43
C ILE A 16 10.59 6.84 12.34
N THR A 17 11.24 5.96 13.09
CA THR A 17 10.97 4.52 13.09
C THR A 17 10.91 3.98 14.51
N GLU A 18 10.13 2.93 14.71
CA GLU A 18 10.05 2.18 15.96
C GLU A 18 10.42 0.72 15.71
N THR A 19 11.04 0.07 16.70
CA THR A 19 11.44 -1.33 16.62
C THR A 19 10.28 -2.24 16.97
N VAL A 20 9.98 -3.20 16.11
CA VAL A 20 8.99 -4.25 16.35
C VAL A 20 9.72 -5.57 16.53
N SER A 21 9.63 -6.18 17.71
CA SER A 21 10.17 -7.51 18.01
C SER A 21 9.08 -8.57 17.87
N ILE A 22 9.36 -9.64 17.12
CA ILE A 22 8.39 -10.69 16.80
C ILE A 22 9.10 -12.05 16.92
N GLU A 23 8.48 -13.00 17.60
CA GLU A 23 8.94 -14.39 17.58
C GLU A 23 8.54 -15.05 16.26
N VAL A 24 9.51 -15.64 15.56
CA VAL A 24 9.31 -16.28 14.26
C VAL A 24 9.70 -17.75 14.38
N PRO A 25 8.85 -18.70 13.95
CA PRO A 25 9.21 -20.11 13.89
C PRO A 25 10.51 -20.33 13.10
N ILE A 26 11.35 -21.25 13.56
CA ILE A 26 12.70 -21.47 13.00
C ILE A 26 12.64 -21.86 11.53
N ASP A 27 11.71 -22.75 11.17
CA ASP A 27 11.41 -23.18 9.79
C ASP A 27 10.98 -22.02 8.88
N THR A 28 10.23 -21.07 9.43
CA THR A 28 9.82 -19.86 8.73
C THR A 28 11.02 -18.94 8.50
N LEU A 29 11.92 -18.79 9.49
CA LEU A 29 13.15 -18.01 9.34
C LEU A 29 14.10 -18.62 8.30
N GLU A 30 14.22 -19.95 8.25
CA GLU A 30 14.97 -20.66 7.21
C GLU A 30 14.39 -20.38 5.82
N SER A 31 13.06 -20.44 5.69
CA SER A 31 12.36 -20.12 4.44
C SER A 31 12.58 -18.66 4.02
N LEU A 32 12.49 -17.72 4.95
CA LEU A 32 12.77 -16.30 4.71
C LEU A 32 14.21 -16.08 4.24
N THR A 33 15.17 -16.76 4.88
CA THR A 33 16.59 -16.69 4.51
C THR A 33 16.82 -17.20 3.10
N LYS A 34 16.22 -18.33 2.74
CA LYS A 34 16.30 -18.90 1.39
C LYS A 34 15.77 -17.92 0.33
N ILE A 35 14.61 -17.31 0.57
CA ILE A 35 14.03 -16.36 -0.39
C ILE A 35 14.84 -15.06 -0.47
N ALA A 36 15.37 -14.58 0.66
CA ALA A 36 16.21 -13.40 0.71
C ALA A 36 17.46 -13.59 -0.16
N THR A 37 18.11 -14.75 -0.07
CA THR A 37 19.25 -15.13 -0.94
C THR A 37 18.86 -15.19 -2.42
N ILE A 38 17.73 -15.80 -2.77
CA ILE A 38 17.26 -15.87 -4.17
C ILE A 38 17.00 -14.48 -4.76
N ARG A 39 16.56 -13.53 -3.93
CA ARG A 39 16.23 -12.16 -4.34
C ARG A 39 17.36 -11.15 -4.13
N ASP A 40 18.56 -11.62 -3.77
CA ASP A 40 19.75 -10.80 -3.50
C ASP A 40 19.47 -9.64 -2.52
N MET A 41 18.84 -9.96 -1.39
CA MET A 41 18.51 -8.98 -0.35
C MET A 41 18.72 -9.55 1.05
N SER A 42 18.85 -8.67 2.05
CA SER A 42 18.89 -9.11 3.44
C SER A 42 17.52 -9.62 3.90
N VAL A 43 17.49 -10.48 4.93
CA VAL A 43 16.23 -10.95 5.55
C VAL A 43 15.40 -9.77 6.06
N GLU A 44 16.05 -8.75 6.64
CA GLU A 44 15.38 -7.52 7.08
C GLU A 44 14.73 -6.76 5.91
N ALA A 45 15.42 -6.63 4.78
CA ALA A 45 14.88 -5.97 3.59
C ALA A 45 13.69 -6.76 3.02
N LEU A 46 13.78 -8.09 2.98
CA LEU A 46 12.68 -8.95 2.55
C LEU A 46 11.45 -8.80 3.46
N LEU A 47 11.64 -8.79 4.77
CA LEU A 47 10.56 -8.59 5.74
C LEU A 47 9.88 -7.22 5.53
N LYS A 48 10.65 -6.15 5.43
CA LYS A 48 10.12 -4.80 5.14
C LYS A 48 9.34 -4.77 3.81
N PHE A 49 9.84 -5.47 2.79
CA PHE A 49 9.19 -5.58 1.50
C PHE A 49 7.83 -6.30 1.61
N TYR A 50 7.79 -7.48 2.24
CA TYR A 50 6.55 -8.25 2.41
C TYR A 50 5.52 -7.51 3.27
N ILE A 51 5.94 -6.93 4.39
CA ILE A 51 5.06 -6.10 5.23
C ILE A 51 4.49 -4.94 4.40
N GLY A 52 5.34 -4.22 3.67
CA GLY A 52 4.90 -3.09 2.85
C GLY A 52 3.98 -3.50 1.70
N GLN A 53 4.22 -4.66 1.08
CA GLN A 53 3.39 -5.18 -0.01
C GLN A 53 1.97 -5.51 0.49
N GLY A 54 1.87 -6.31 1.55
CA GLY A 54 0.57 -6.68 2.13
C GLY A 54 -0.19 -5.45 2.62
N LEU A 55 0.47 -4.62 3.42
CA LEU A 55 -0.17 -3.45 4.02
C LEU A 55 -0.67 -2.44 2.98
N ARG A 56 0.10 -2.17 1.91
CA ARG A 56 -0.38 -1.28 0.84
C ARG A 56 -1.60 -1.83 0.11
N THR A 57 -1.66 -3.15 -0.07
CA THR A 57 -2.81 -3.82 -0.68
C THR A 57 -4.04 -3.66 0.20
N ASP A 58 -3.90 -3.97 1.49
CA ASP A 58 -5.00 -3.88 2.45
C ASP A 58 -5.51 -2.44 2.62
N LEU A 59 -4.60 -1.47 2.72
CA LEU A 59 -4.96 -0.04 2.81
C LEU A 59 -5.70 0.44 1.56
N THR A 60 -5.27 0.01 0.37
CA THR A 60 -5.93 0.38 -0.89
C THR A 60 -7.34 -0.20 -0.96
N LYS A 61 -7.51 -1.45 -0.53
CA LYS A 61 -8.82 -2.10 -0.45
C LYS A 61 -9.76 -1.38 0.51
N ALA A 62 -9.30 -1.14 1.75
CA ALA A 62 -10.09 -0.44 2.76
C ALA A 62 -10.49 0.98 2.33
N PHE A 63 -9.58 1.69 1.66
CA PHE A 63 -9.88 3.01 1.09
C PHE A 63 -10.95 2.93 0.00
N SER A 64 -10.83 1.97 -0.91
CA SER A 64 -11.78 1.79 -2.03
C SER A 64 -13.19 1.44 -1.52
N GLU A 65 -13.30 0.56 -0.54
CA GLU A 65 -14.58 0.21 0.11
C GLU A 65 -15.22 1.45 0.75
N ARG A 66 -14.45 2.20 1.55
CA ARG A 66 -14.94 3.42 2.18
C ARG A 66 -15.38 4.48 1.16
N LEU A 67 -14.65 4.62 0.06
CA LEU A 67 -15.01 5.55 -1.02
C LEU A 67 -16.35 5.18 -1.66
N LEU A 68 -16.56 3.90 -1.95
CA LEU A 68 -17.82 3.41 -2.54
C LEU A 68 -19.00 3.65 -1.59
N ASP A 69 -18.85 3.33 -0.31
CA ASP A 69 -19.87 3.59 0.71
C ASP A 69 -20.21 5.08 0.80
N THR A 70 -19.17 5.93 0.83
CA THR A 70 -19.35 7.39 0.87
C THR A 70 -20.05 7.88 -0.40
N THR A 71 -19.71 7.33 -1.55
CA THR A 71 -20.32 7.68 -2.84
C THR A 71 -21.80 7.32 -2.85
N ALA A 72 -22.16 6.11 -2.39
CA ALA A 72 -23.55 5.69 -2.28
C ALA A 72 -24.35 6.61 -1.34
N GLN A 73 -23.78 6.99 -0.19
CA GLN A 73 -24.41 7.93 0.74
C GLN A 73 -24.61 9.31 0.15
N VAL A 74 -23.67 9.81 -0.66
CA VAL A 74 -23.80 11.11 -1.33
C VAL A 74 -24.87 11.03 -2.42
N LEU A 75 -24.87 9.97 -3.25
CA LEU A 75 -25.90 9.78 -4.28
C LEU A 75 -27.31 9.69 -3.68
N ALA A 76 -27.47 8.98 -2.57
CA ALA A 76 -28.75 8.88 -1.85
C ALA A 76 -29.29 10.21 -1.29
N ARG A 77 -28.46 11.25 -1.21
CA ARG A 77 -28.92 12.61 -0.83
C ARG A 77 -29.44 13.41 -2.03
N HIS A 78 -29.16 12.96 -3.25
CA HIS A 78 -29.43 13.68 -4.49
C HIS A 78 -30.36 12.91 -5.44
N LEU A 79 -30.53 11.61 -5.26
CA LEU A 79 -31.35 10.72 -6.08
C LEU A 79 -32.39 10.01 -5.21
N ASP A 80 -33.61 9.88 -5.73
CA ASP A 80 -34.74 9.25 -5.05
C ASP A 80 -34.93 7.76 -5.44
N SER A 81 -34.09 7.21 -6.33
CA SER A 81 -34.14 5.80 -6.77
C SER A 81 -32.92 5.02 -6.28
N GLU A 82 -33.16 3.97 -5.49
CA GLU A 82 -32.13 3.05 -5.01
C GLU A 82 -31.53 2.22 -6.16
N GLU A 83 -32.33 1.89 -7.18
CA GLU A 83 -31.92 1.16 -8.36
C GLU A 83 -30.90 1.94 -9.21
N GLU A 84 -31.14 3.25 -9.39
CA GLU A 84 -30.20 4.13 -10.10
C GLU A 84 -28.87 4.24 -9.34
N ILE A 85 -28.92 4.39 -8.02
CA ILE A 85 -27.71 4.43 -7.17
C ILE A 85 -26.93 3.12 -7.28
N SER A 86 -27.61 1.97 -7.20
CA SER A 86 -26.98 0.64 -7.31
C SER A 86 -26.31 0.45 -8.67
N THR A 87 -26.96 0.92 -9.74
CA THR A 87 -26.43 0.86 -11.11
C THR A 87 -25.15 1.67 -11.24
N ILE A 88 -25.15 2.92 -10.77
CA ILE A 88 -23.99 3.81 -10.81
C ILE A 88 -22.81 3.22 -10.01
N ILE A 89 -23.06 2.68 -8.82
CA ILE A 89 -22.00 2.09 -7.99
C ILE A 89 -21.37 0.87 -8.68
N ARG A 90 -22.17 0.01 -9.32
CA ARG A 90 -21.64 -1.14 -10.09
C ARG A 90 -20.80 -0.70 -11.29
N GLU A 91 -21.21 0.36 -11.97
CA GLU A 91 -20.47 0.93 -13.10
C GLU A 91 -19.12 1.50 -12.64
N ILE A 92 -19.10 2.26 -11.54
CA ILE A 92 -17.86 2.76 -10.94
C ILE A 92 -16.92 1.61 -10.56
N GLN A 93 -17.44 0.54 -9.95
CA GLN A 93 -16.65 -0.65 -9.62
C GLN A 93 -16.05 -1.31 -10.86
N ALA A 94 -16.83 -1.45 -11.94
CA ALA A 94 -16.38 -2.07 -13.18
C ALA A 94 -15.28 -1.25 -13.88
N GLU A 95 -15.37 0.08 -13.87
CA GLU A 95 -14.34 0.96 -14.46
C GLU A 95 -13.07 1.05 -13.58
N THR A 96 -13.20 0.96 -12.26
CA THR A 96 -12.04 1.05 -11.34
C THR A 96 -11.26 -0.28 -11.23
N ALA A 97 -11.86 -1.40 -11.63
CA ALA A 97 -11.22 -2.71 -11.67
C ALA A 97 -10.41 -2.97 -12.96
N ARG A 98 -10.45 -2.06 -13.93
CA ARG A 98 -9.66 -2.11 -15.18
C ARG A 98 -8.25 -1.56 -14.97
#